data_AF-A0AA50TJ06-F1
#
_entry.id   AF-A0AA50TJ06-F1
#
_cell.length_a   1.000
_cell.length_b   1.000
_cell.length_c   1.000
_cell.angle_alpha   90.00
_cell.angle_beta   90.00
_cell.angle_gamma   90.00
#
_symmetry.space_group_name_H-M   'P 1'
#
loop_
_entity.id
_entity.type
_entity.pdbx_description
1 polymer ?
#
loop_
_entity_poly.entity_id
_entity_poly.type
_entity_poly.pdbx_seq_one_letter_code
_entity_poly.pdbx_strand_id
1 'polypeptide(L)' 'DSPVLWIRLDPEMSLLRSSLVSQPDYQWQYQLRHERDVTAQSEAIAALHAYP' A
#
# COMPACT_ATOMS: atom_id res chain seq x y z
N ASP A 1 14.25 -13.47 12.03
CA ASP A 1 13.03 -13.32 11.20
C ASP A 1 12.71 -11.86 11.00
N SER A 2 12.86 -11.35 9.77
CA SER A 2 12.42 -9.99 9.44
C SER A 2 10.91 -10.01 9.16
N PRO A 3 10.11 -9.13 9.77
CA PRO A 3 8.67 -9.12 9.57
C PRO A 3 8.28 -8.64 8.16
N VAL A 4 7.07 -9.01 7.72
CA VAL A 4 6.48 -8.51 6.46
C VAL A 4 6.28 -7.00 6.54
N LEU A 5 6.68 -6.29 5.47
CA LEU A 5 6.65 -4.83 5.41
C LEU A 5 5.33 -4.27 4.84
N TRP A 6 4.91 -4.70 3.65
CA TRP A 6 3.60 -4.38 3.04
C TRP A 6 3.25 -5.38 1.93
N ILE A 7 1.99 -5.34 1.45
CA ILE A 7 1.49 -6.20 0.36
C ILE A 7 1.33 -5.37 -0.92
N ARG A 8 1.68 -5.95 -2.08
CA ARG A 8 1.38 -5.38 -3.41
C ARG A 8 0.45 -6.30 -4.18
N LEU A 9 -0.64 -5.75 -4.71
CA LEU A 9 -1.65 -6.50 -5.46
C LEU A 9 -1.76 -5.97 -6.89
N ASP A 10 -1.38 -6.80 -7.87
CA ASP A 10 -1.38 -6.44 -9.31
C ASP A 10 -0.63 -5.13 -9.59
N PRO A 11 0.68 -5.06 -9.28
CA PRO A 11 1.48 -3.85 -9.45
C PRO A 11 1.59 -3.39 -10.91
N GLU A 12 1.39 -4.30 -11.86
CA GLU A 12 1.45 -4.00 -13.30
C GLU A 12 0.08 -3.55 -13.87
N MET A 13 -0.95 -3.44 -13.02
CA MET A 13 -2.32 -3.10 -13.43
C MET A 13 -2.85 -3.99 -14.58
N SER A 14 -2.54 -5.29 -14.53
CA SER A 14 -2.87 -6.24 -15.58
C SER A 14 -4.38 -6.50 -15.71
N LEU A 15 -5.14 -6.22 -14.66
CA LEU A 15 -6.59 -6.39 -14.62
C LEU A 15 -7.29 -5.08 -14.27
N LEU A 16 -8.38 -4.77 -14.98
CA LEU A 16 -9.28 -3.70 -14.57
C LEU A 16 -10.07 -4.17 -13.34
N ARG A 17 -9.63 -3.76 -12.15
CA ARG A 17 -10.25 -4.15 -10.87
C ARG A 17 -10.10 -3.06 -9.81
N SER A 18 -10.90 -3.17 -8.76
CA SER A 18 -10.68 -2.45 -7.51
C SER A 18 -9.93 -3.36 -6.54
N SER A 19 -8.77 -2.91 -6.06
CA SER A 19 -7.99 -3.60 -5.04
C SER A 19 -8.38 -3.05 -3.67
N LEU A 20 -8.74 -3.93 -2.73
CA LEU A 20 -9.01 -3.56 -1.34
C LEU A 20 -8.02 -4.29 -0.44
N VAL A 21 -7.11 -3.53 0.19
CA VAL A 21 -6.08 -4.06 1.08
C VAL A 21 -6.25 -3.43 2.46
N SER A 22 -6.24 -4.26 3.49
CA SER A 22 -6.14 -3.81 4.88
C SER A 22 -4.81 -4.26 5.45
N GLN A 23 -4.04 -3.30 5.95
CA GLN A 23 -2.77 -3.52 6.65
C GLN A 23 -2.61 -2.44 7.72
N PRO A 24 -1.82 -2.70 8.79
CA PRO A 24 -1.56 -1.74 9.85
C PRO A 24 -1.02 -0.39 9.34
N ASP A 25 -1.24 0.66 10.10
CA ASP A 25 -0.78 2.03 9.82
C ASP A 25 0.73 2.11 9.57
N TYR A 26 1.54 1.38 10.36
CA TYR A 26 2.99 1.37 10.17
C TYR A 26 3.38 0.82 8.79
N GLN A 27 2.65 -0.16 8.25
CA GLN A 27 2.94 -0.72 6.93
C GLN A 27 2.68 0.32 5.84
N TRP A 28 1.59 1.09 5.94
CA TRP A 28 1.30 2.20 5.03
C TRP A 28 2.33 3.32 5.13
N GLN A 29 2.78 3.68 6.33
CA GLN A 29 3.83 4.68 6.51
C GLN A 29 5.16 4.22 5.90
N TYR A 30 5.52 2.95 6.08
CA TYR A 30 6.72 2.37 5.47
C TYR A 30 6.61 2.32 3.95
N GLN A 31 5.47 1.88 3.42
CA GLN A 31 5.19 1.85 1.98
C GLN A 31 5.32 3.25 1.38
N LEU A 32 4.71 4.27 1.99
CA LEU A 32 4.81 5.65 1.50
C LEU A 32 6.25 6.18 1.46
N ARG A 33 7.09 5.79 2.43
CA ARG A 33 8.50 6.25 2.52
C ARG A 33 9.46 5.50 1.60
N HIS A 34 9.20 4.23 1.31
CA HIS A 34 10.20 3.33 0.70
C HIS A 34 9.77 2.69 -0.62
N GLU A 35 8.47 2.69 -0.94
CA GLU A 35 7.99 2.18 -2.22
C GLU A 35 8.37 3.14 -3.35
N ARG A 36 8.69 2.61 -4.54
CA ARG A 36 9.04 3.41 -5.73
C ARG A 36 7.85 3.66 -6.65
N ASP A 37 6.82 2.86 -6.49
CA ASP A 37 5.58 2.92 -7.27
C ASP A 37 4.64 3.99 -6.72
N VAL A 38 4.37 5.01 -7.55
CA VAL A 38 3.52 6.16 -7.20
C VAL A 38 2.06 5.75 -6.98
N THR A 39 1.59 4.68 -7.62
CA THR A 39 0.23 4.17 -7.41
C THR A 39 0.12 3.59 -6.01
N ALA A 40 1.09 2.76 -5.64
CA ALA A 40 1.17 2.17 -4.30
C ALA A 40 1.32 3.24 -3.21
N GLN A 41 2.10 4.30 -3.46
CA GLN A 41 2.18 5.47 -2.55
C GLN A 41 0.84 6.20 -2.44
N SER A 42 0.12 6.37 -3.55
CA SER A 42 -1.19 7.03 -3.56
C SER A 42 -2.23 6.25 -2.77
N GLU A 43 -2.27 4.92 -2.90
CA GLU A 43 -3.11 4.05 -2.07
C GLU A 43 -2.76 4.18 -0.59
N ALA A 44 -1.47 4.22 -0.25
CA ALA A 44 -1.03 4.39 1.14
C ALA A 44 -1.50 5.73 1.74
N ILE A 45 -1.44 6.83 0.98
CA ILE A 45 -1.96 8.14 1.41
C ILE A 45 -3.47 8.06 1.65
N ALA A 46 -4.23 7.48 0.72
CA ALA A 46 -5.67 7.35 0.85
C ALA A 46 -6.07 6.50 2.08
N ALA A 47 -5.36 5.40 2.31
CA ALA A 47 -5.56 4.57 3.49
C ALA A 47 -5.23 5.33 4.78
N LEU A 48 -4.09 6.03 4.84
CA LEU A 48 -3.67 6.82 6.01
C LEU A 48 -4.63 7.96 6.34
N HIS A 49 -5.23 8.61 5.34
CA HIS A 49 -6.28 9.61 5.56
C HIS A 49 -7.57 9.04 6.13
N ALA A 50 -7.84 7.74 5.94
CA ALA A 50 -9.02 7.07 6.47
C ALA A 50 -8.81 6.53 7.89
N TYR A 51 -7.57 6.53 8.41
CA TYR A 51 -7.31 6.21 9.81
C TYR A 51 -7.72 7.39 10.72
N PRO A 52 -8.27 7.11 11.92
CA PRO A 52 -8.68 8.13 12.88
C PRO A 52 -7.52 8.91 13.52
#